data_AF-A0A961GL10-F1
#
_entry.id   AF-A0A961GL10-F1
#
_cell.length_a   1.000
_cell.length_b   1.000
_cell.length_c   1.000
_cell.angle_alpha   90.00
_cell.angle_beta   90.00
_cell.angle_gamma   90.00
#
_symmetry.space_group_name_H-M   'P 1'
#
loop_
_entity.id
_entity.type
_entity.pdbx_description
1 polymer ?
#
loop_
_entity_poly.entity_id
_entity_poly.type
_entity_poly.pdbx_seq_one_letter_code
_entity_poly.pdbx_strand_id
1 'polypeptide(L)'
;LGLSTDVQVVAGMGDTSAAGIGSGAVRDLDAHLYIGTSSWLSCHVDFLKTDLGTNCTALPSGIPRRYWVATEQDVAGKALLWLIDNVLYPDDALGSGPPPDDVFDRLNAMAE
;
A
#
# COMPACT_ATOMS: atom_id res chain seq x y z
N LEU A 1 29.39 6.37 11.60
CA LEU A 1 28.87 6.29 10.21
C LEU A 1 29.93 6.54 9.15
N GLY A 2 31.12 7.10 9.47
CA GLY A 2 32.16 7.36 8.46
C GLY A 2 31.82 8.48 7.47
N LEU A 3 30.81 9.31 7.79
CA LEU A 3 30.39 10.45 6.98
C LEU A 3 31.20 11.69 7.34
N SER A 4 31.38 12.59 6.36
CA SER A 4 31.99 13.92 6.58
C SER A 4 31.19 14.73 7.60
N THR A 5 31.87 15.61 8.34
CA THR A 5 31.24 16.60 9.24
C THR A 5 30.37 17.61 8.50
N ASP A 6 30.55 17.75 7.19
CA ASP A 6 29.76 18.67 6.36
C ASP A 6 28.41 18.06 5.91
N VAL A 7 28.17 16.76 6.14
CA VAL A 7 26.93 16.10 5.74
C VAL A 7 25.75 16.70 6.50
N GLN A 8 24.77 17.18 5.73
CA GLN A 8 23.53 17.70 6.29
C GLN A 8 22.54 16.56 6.53
N VAL A 9 21.92 16.57 7.70
CA VAL A 9 20.81 15.67 8.03
C VAL A 9 19.52 16.45 7.86
N VAL A 10 18.67 15.98 6.95
CA VAL A 10 17.34 16.56 6.72
C VAL A 10 16.28 15.78 7.47
N ALA A 11 15.20 16.46 7.86
CA ALA A 11 14.05 15.78 8.44
C ALA A 11 13.46 14.81 7.41
N GLY A 12 13.23 13.57 7.84
CA GLY A 12 12.50 12.58 7.07
C GLY A 12 11.00 12.86 7.05
N MET A 13 10.24 11.91 6.51
CA MET A 13 8.78 11.90 6.51
C MET A 13 8.28 10.48 6.71
N GLY A 14 6.96 10.30 6.90
CA GLY A 14 6.34 8.97 6.94
C GLY A 14 6.54 8.20 5.64
N ASP A 15 6.67 6.89 5.74
CA ASP A 15 6.94 5.98 4.62
C ASP A 15 5.87 6.05 3.51
N THR A 16 4.59 6.06 3.86
CA THR A 16 3.47 6.14 2.89
C THR A 16 3.45 7.48 2.15
N SER A 17 3.68 8.59 2.86
CA SER A 17 3.83 9.91 2.22
C SER A 17 5.08 9.96 1.35
N ALA A 18 6.19 9.32 1.73
CA ALA A 18 7.40 9.24 0.92
C ALA A 18 7.17 8.41 -0.35
N ALA A 19 6.46 7.29 -0.24
CA ALA A 19 6.09 6.44 -1.38
C ALA A 19 5.17 7.19 -2.36
N GLY A 20 4.17 7.91 -1.85
CA GLY A 20 3.30 8.77 -2.65
C GLY A 20 4.11 9.79 -3.46
N ILE A 21 4.98 10.55 -2.80
CA ILE A 21 5.86 11.53 -3.46
C ILE A 21 6.81 10.86 -4.46
N GLY A 22 7.43 9.74 -4.07
CA GLY A 22 8.36 8.99 -4.92
C GLY A 22 7.71 8.42 -6.19
N SER A 23 6.41 8.14 -6.15
CA SER A 23 5.62 7.71 -7.32
C SER A 23 5.22 8.87 -8.26
N GLY A 24 5.37 10.12 -7.81
CA GLY A 24 4.95 11.31 -8.56
C GLY A 24 3.55 11.83 -8.20
N ALA A 25 2.85 11.21 -7.25
CA ALA A 25 1.57 11.69 -6.73
C ALA A 25 1.78 12.88 -5.78
N VAL A 26 2.05 14.06 -6.34
CA VAL A 26 2.50 15.26 -5.59
C VAL A 26 1.50 16.43 -5.63
N ARG A 27 0.44 16.34 -6.43
CA ARG A 27 -0.64 17.33 -6.45
C ARG A 27 -1.79 16.91 -5.55
N ASP A 28 -2.65 17.87 -5.25
CA ASP A 28 -3.86 17.61 -4.49
C ASP A 28 -4.72 16.60 -5.26
N LEU A 29 -5.17 15.56 -4.56
CA LEU A 29 -5.96 14.45 -5.09
C LEU A 29 -5.28 13.54 -6.12
N ASP A 30 -3.97 13.70 -6.37
CA ASP A 30 -3.21 12.67 -7.10
C ASP A 30 -3.18 11.40 -6.24
N ALA A 31 -3.89 10.37 -6.67
CA ALA A 31 -4.03 9.13 -5.92
C ALA A 31 -2.83 8.21 -6.12
N HIS A 32 -2.39 7.59 -5.02
CA HIS A 32 -1.46 6.48 -5.00
C HIS A 32 -2.16 5.26 -4.42
N LEU A 33 -2.20 4.18 -5.20
CA LEU A 33 -2.67 2.87 -4.77
C LEU A 33 -1.46 1.96 -4.58
N TYR A 34 -1.29 1.47 -3.36
CA TYR A 34 -0.32 0.43 -3.05
C TYR A 34 -1.05 -0.89 -2.80
N ILE A 35 -0.60 -1.97 -3.45
CA ILE A 35 -1.11 -3.32 -3.24
C ILE A 35 0.06 -4.24 -2.85
N GLY A 36 0.13 -4.60 -1.57
CA GLY A 36 1.04 -5.62 -1.04
C GLY A 36 0.29 -6.64 -0.19
N THR A 37 0.91 -7.12 0.90
CA THR A 37 0.22 -7.96 1.91
C THR A 37 -1.06 -7.26 2.40
N SER A 38 -0.92 -5.99 2.78
CA SER A 38 -2.00 -5.02 2.99
C SER A 38 -2.05 -4.03 1.82
N SER A 39 -3.02 -3.12 1.82
CA SER A 39 -3.20 -2.11 0.77
C SER A 39 -3.61 -0.78 1.37
N TRP A 40 -3.35 0.30 0.64
CA TRP A 40 -3.86 1.63 0.97
C TRP A 40 -4.06 2.46 -0.29
N LEU A 41 -5.05 3.34 -0.24
CA LEU A 41 -5.36 4.32 -1.27
C LEU A 41 -5.30 5.70 -0.64
N SER A 42 -4.35 6.49 -1.10
CA SER A 42 -4.00 7.74 -0.43
C SER A 42 -3.69 8.83 -1.44
N CYS A 43 -3.90 10.08 -1.02
CA CYS A 43 -3.57 11.26 -1.80
C CYS A 43 -3.24 12.43 -0.87
N HIS A 44 -2.72 13.51 -1.45
CA HIS A 44 -2.54 14.76 -0.73
C HIS A 44 -3.83 15.59 -0.74
N VAL A 45 -4.12 16.25 0.39
CA VAL A 45 -5.24 17.19 0.55
C VAL A 45 -4.78 18.46 1.28
N ASP A 46 -5.53 19.55 1.15
CA ASP A 46 -5.22 20.85 1.76
C ASP A 46 -5.91 21.07 3.13
N PHE A 47 -6.62 20.06 3.63
CA PHE A 47 -7.36 20.11 4.90
C PHE A 47 -6.99 18.99 5.86
N LEU A 48 -7.09 19.26 7.16
CA LEU A 48 -6.96 18.27 8.21
C LEU A 48 -8.35 17.80 8.63
N LYS A 49 -8.64 16.50 8.47
CA LYS A 49 -9.89 15.88 8.91
C LYS A 49 -9.64 14.43 9.34
N THR A 50 -10.41 13.98 10.32
CA THR A 50 -10.51 12.57 10.72
C THR A 50 -11.97 12.14 10.58
N ASP A 51 -12.19 11.00 9.93
CA ASP A 51 -13.50 10.37 9.76
C ASP A 51 -13.47 8.97 10.39
N LEU A 52 -14.14 8.84 11.54
CA LEU A 52 -14.22 7.58 12.28
C LEU A 52 -15.15 6.56 11.59
N GLY A 53 -16.10 7.03 10.78
CA GLY A 53 -17.06 6.16 10.10
C GLY A 53 -16.40 5.38 8.96
N THR A 54 -15.47 6.02 8.25
CA THR A 54 -14.70 5.38 7.17
C THR A 54 -13.29 4.97 7.59
N ASN A 55 -12.93 5.11 8.88
CA ASN A 55 -11.60 4.85 9.40
C ASN A 55 -10.48 5.54 8.60
N CYS A 56 -10.70 6.80 8.21
CA CYS A 56 -9.76 7.59 7.42
C CYS A 56 -9.29 8.79 8.22
N THR A 57 -8.01 9.15 8.11
CA THR A 57 -7.50 10.37 8.74
C THR A 57 -6.46 11.06 7.88
N ALA A 58 -6.45 12.39 7.90
CA ALA A 58 -5.38 13.17 7.30
C ALA A 58 -4.20 13.31 8.31
N LEU A 59 -2.98 13.01 7.86
CA LEU A 59 -1.72 13.14 8.61
C LEU A 59 -0.85 14.23 7.97
N PRO A 60 0.12 14.83 8.67
CA PRO A 60 1.05 15.77 8.05
C PRO A 60 1.76 15.14 6.83
N SER A 61 1.78 15.86 5.70
CA SER A 61 2.48 15.44 4.49
C SER A 61 3.95 15.89 4.50
N GLY A 62 4.80 15.18 3.76
CA GLY A 62 6.12 15.69 3.36
C GLY A 62 6.08 16.91 2.43
N ILE A 63 4.90 17.28 1.89
CA ILE A 63 4.73 18.48 1.07
C ILE A 63 4.18 19.63 1.92
N PRO A 64 4.81 20.83 1.89
CA PRO A 64 4.34 21.97 2.65
C PRO A 64 2.87 22.31 2.40
N ARG A 65 2.15 22.65 3.48
CA ARG A 65 0.72 23.05 3.46
C ARG A 65 -0.23 21.96 2.94
N ARG A 66 0.17 20.70 3.00
CA ARG A 66 -0.66 19.55 2.63
C ARG A 66 -0.69 18.52 3.74
N TYR A 67 -1.73 17.70 3.68
CA TYR A 67 -1.91 16.52 4.50
C TYR A 67 -1.98 15.29 3.61
N TRP A 68 -1.61 14.14 4.16
CA TRP A 68 -1.67 12.84 3.52
C TRP A 68 -2.85 12.07 4.07
N VAL A 69 -3.75 11.62 3.20
CA VAL A 69 -4.87 10.78 3.62
C VAL A 69 -4.34 9.40 3.97
N ALA A 70 -4.36 9.05 5.24
CA ALA A 70 -4.08 7.70 5.73
C ALA A 70 -5.36 6.86 5.70
N THR A 71 -5.26 5.75 4.98
CA THR A 71 -6.25 4.66 4.90
C THR A 71 -5.47 3.35 4.98
N GLU A 72 -6.14 2.28 5.40
CA GLU A 72 -5.53 0.94 5.41
C GLU A 72 -6.58 -0.12 5.09
N GLN A 73 -6.16 -1.10 4.31
CA GLN A 73 -6.83 -2.37 4.11
C GLN A 73 -5.86 -3.47 4.55
N ASP A 74 -6.03 -3.93 5.79
CA ASP A 74 -5.12 -4.86 6.48
C ASP A 74 -4.80 -6.13 5.68
N VAL A 75 -5.76 -6.61 4.89
CA VAL A 75 -5.63 -7.83 4.09
C VAL A 75 -6.03 -7.55 2.64
N ALA A 76 -5.02 -7.48 1.76
CA ALA A 76 -5.18 -7.26 0.33
C ALA A 76 -4.57 -8.40 -0.48
N GLY A 77 -3.34 -8.25 -0.97
CA GLY A 77 -2.63 -9.33 -1.67
C GLY A 77 -2.50 -10.60 -0.82
N LYS A 78 -2.45 -10.46 0.52
CA LYS A 78 -2.45 -11.63 1.42
C LYS A 78 -3.73 -12.46 1.34
N ALA A 79 -4.89 -11.87 1.06
CA ALA A 79 -6.12 -12.63 0.85
C ALA A 79 -6.04 -13.50 -0.41
N LEU A 80 -5.44 -12.98 -1.49
CA LEU A 80 -5.22 -13.76 -2.71
C LEU A 80 -4.24 -14.91 -2.48
N LEU A 81 -3.12 -14.64 -1.80
CA LEU A 81 -2.17 -15.69 -1.45
C LEU A 81 -2.81 -16.75 -0.55
N TRP A 82 -3.62 -16.33 0.43
CA TRP A 82 -4.34 -17.29 1.27
C TRP A 82 -5.29 -18.17 0.45
N LEU A 83 -6.06 -17.58 -0.48
CA LEU A 83 -6.95 -18.32 -1.38
C LEU A 83 -6.17 -19.35 -2.20
N ILE A 84 -5.05 -18.95 -2.80
CA ILE A 84 -4.20 -19.81 -3.61
C ILE A 84 -3.65 -20.97 -2.75
N ASP A 85 -2.99 -20.64 -1.65
CA ASP A 85 -2.19 -21.60 -0.87
C ASP A 85 -3.02 -22.52 0.04
N ASN A 86 -4.28 -22.15 0.36
CA ASN A 86 -5.08 -22.86 1.36
C ASN A 86 -6.40 -23.42 0.81
N VAL A 87 -6.87 -22.93 -0.34
CA VAL A 87 -8.16 -23.34 -0.90
C VAL A 87 -7.99 -23.98 -2.28
N LEU A 88 -7.24 -23.34 -3.17
CA LEU A 88 -7.10 -23.81 -4.55
C LEU A 88 -5.99 -24.85 -4.70
N TYR A 89 -4.86 -24.64 -4.02
CA TYR A 89 -3.68 -25.48 -4.07
C TYR A 89 -3.12 -25.73 -2.66
N PRO A 90 -3.91 -26.35 -1.75
CA PRO A 90 -3.42 -26.66 -0.41
C PRO A 90 -2.25 -27.63 -0.46
N ASP A 91 -1.20 -27.36 0.33
CA ASP A 91 -0.09 -28.29 0.57
C ASP A 91 -0.46 -29.30 1.67
N ASP A 92 -1.50 -30.09 1.40
CA ASP A 92 -2.00 -31.13 2.30
C ASP A 92 -2.57 -32.34 1.54
N ALA A 93 -3.22 -33.27 2.25
CA ALA A 93 -3.77 -34.49 1.68
C ALA A 93 -4.92 -34.28 0.67
N LEU A 94 -5.48 -33.06 0.59
CA LEU A 94 -6.50 -32.66 -0.38
C LEU A 94 -5.89 -32.01 -1.63
N GLY A 95 -4.59 -31.68 -1.58
CA GLY A 95 -3.85 -31.02 -2.66
C GLY A 95 -3.68 -31.90 -3.91
N SER A 96 -3.72 -31.25 -5.07
CA SER A 96 -3.44 -31.89 -6.37
C SER A 96 -2.07 -31.53 -6.96
N GLY A 97 -1.28 -30.72 -6.25
CA GLY A 97 0.02 -30.20 -6.68
C GLY A 97 0.19 -28.72 -6.30
N PRO A 98 1.38 -28.15 -6.52
CA PRO A 98 1.64 -26.74 -6.26
C PRO A 98 0.84 -25.81 -7.20
N PRO A 99 0.64 -24.53 -6.83
CA PRO A 99 0.08 -23.53 -7.73
C PRO A 99 0.90 -23.44 -9.03
N PRO A 100 0.25 -23.36 -10.20
CA PRO A 100 0.95 -23.14 -11.46
C PRO A 100 1.46 -21.70 -11.56
N ASP A 101 2.49 -21.47 -12.39
CA ASP A 101 3.09 -20.14 -12.56
C ASP A 101 2.09 -19.09 -13.09
N ASP A 102 1.05 -19.52 -13.80
CA ASP A 102 -0.01 -18.68 -14.38
C ASP A 102 -1.24 -18.50 -13.45
N VAL A 103 -1.12 -18.83 -12.16
CA VAL A 103 -2.26 -18.84 -11.23
C VAL A 103 -3.00 -17.49 -11.15
N PHE A 104 -2.28 -16.36 -11.19
CA PHE A 104 -2.89 -15.04 -11.15
C PHE A 104 -3.66 -14.72 -12.44
N ASP A 105 -3.17 -15.16 -13.61
CA ASP A 105 -3.88 -14.96 -14.88
C ASP A 105 -5.21 -15.74 -14.89
N ARG A 106 -5.22 -16.95 -14.31
CA ARG A 106 -6.45 -17.73 -14.12
C ARG A 106 -7.44 -17.05 -13.19
N LEU A 107 -6.96 -16.49 -12.07
CA LEU A 107 -7.81 -15.73 -11.15
C LEU A 107 -8.40 -14.48 -11.83
N ASN A 108 -7.61 -13.77 -12.63
CA ASN A 108 -8.09 -12.62 -13.41
C ASN A 108 -9.20 -13.03 -14.38
N ALA A 109 -9.01 -14.12 -15.13
CA ALA A 109 -10.02 -14.64 -16.06
C ALA A 109 -11.32 -15.09 -15.38
N MET A 110 -11.30 -15.44 -14.09
CA MET A 110 -12.50 -15.78 -13.32
C MET A 110 -13.29 -14.55 -12.84
N ALA A 111 -12.64 -13.38 -12.78
CA ALA A 111 -13.24 -12.15 -12.29
C ALA A 111 -13.95 -11.33 -13.38
N GLU A 112 -13.73 -11.67 -14.66
CA GLU A 112 -14.42 -11.13 -15.84
C GLU A 112 -15.76 -11.82 -16.11
#